data_AF-A0AAW2XUE5-F1
#
_entry.id   AF-A0AAW2XUE5-F1
#
_cell.length_a   1.000
_cell.length_b   1.000
_cell.length_c   1.000
_cell.angle_alpha   90.00
_cell.angle_beta   90.00
_cell.angle_gamma   90.00
#
_symmetry.space_group_name_H-M   'P 1'
#
loop_
_entity.id
_entity.type
_entity.pdbx_description
1 polymer ?
#
loop_
_entity_poly.entity_id
_entity_poly.type
_entity_poly.pdbx_seq_one_letter_code
_entity_poly.pdbx_strand_id
1 'polypeptide(L)'
;MDQSEGFTVVREEQKVCRLQRSIYGLRQAFRSWNTRFDEVIRGYDFIKNDYDPSIYKKISGSSVAYLVLYVDDILLIGNDVKMLGDIKAWLSTQFSMKDMSEASYILGIRIYRDISRRMLGLTQSLYIEKVLKRFKMEHSK
;
A
#
# COMPACT_ATOMS: atom_id res chain seq x y z
N MET A 1 20.18 23.39 -15.60
CA MET A 1 19.62 22.87 -14.33
C MET A 1 20.41 23.57 -13.28
N ASP A 2 19.73 24.36 -12.46
CA ASP A 2 20.38 25.23 -11.49
C ASP A 2 19.99 24.79 -10.08
N GLN A 3 20.81 25.14 -9.09
CA GLN A 3 20.47 24.90 -7.70
C GLN A 3 19.16 25.64 -7.35
N SER A 4 18.32 25.02 -6.53
CA SER A 4 17.07 25.61 -6.07
C SER A 4 17.34 26.84 -5.21
N GLU A 5 16.47 27.85 -5.34
CA GLU A 5 16.52 29.08 -4.56
C GLU A 5 16.57 28.78 -3.05
N GLY A 6 17.51 29.39 -2.34
CA GLY A 6 17.76 29.15 -0.91
C GLY A 6 18.69 27.96 -0.59
N PHE A 7 19.15 27.20 -1.59
CA PHE A 7 20.11 26.09 -1.43
C PHE A 7 21.43 26.32 -2.18
N THR A 8 21.65 27.54 -2.69
CA THR A 8 22.83 27.87 -3.48
C THR A 8 24.09 27.91 -2.61
N VAL A 9 25.13 27.18 -2.99
CA VAL A 9 26.42 27.18 -2.27
C VAL A 9 27.43 28.05 -3.02
N VAL A 10 27.95 29.06 -2.33
CA VAL A 10 28.94 30.01 -2.88
C VAL A 10 30.18 29.24 -3.34
N ARG A 11 30.61 29.46 -4.59
CA ARG A 11 31.68 28.75 -5.33
C ARG A 11 31.35 27.33 -5.82
N GLU A 12 30.13 26.84 -5.59
CA GLU A 12 29.66 25.55 -6.10
C GLU A 12 28.31 25.65 -6.82
N GLU A 13 27.97 26.82 -7.37
CA GLU A 13 26.65 27.14 -7.92
C GLU A 13 26.24 26.23 -9.10
N GLN A 14 27.22 25.63 -9.77
CA GLN A 14 27.03 24.73 -10.91
C GLN A 14 26.88 23.26 -10.52
N LYS A 15 27.09 22.90 -9.25
CA LYS A 15 26.95 21.51 -8.81
C LYS A 15 25.48 21.19 -8.55
N VAL A 16 24.92 20.30 -9.36
CA VAL A 16 23.54 19.81 -9.19
C VAL A 16 23.50 18.29 -9.17
N CYS A 17 22.61 17.72 -8.37
CA CYS A 17 22.37 16.28 -8.34
C CYS A 17 21.27 15.91 -9.33
N ARG A 18 21.55 14.99 -10.26
CA ARG A 18 20.53 14.42 -11.16
C ARG A 18 19.92 13.17 -10.53
N LEU A 19 18.63 13.23 -10.22
CA LEU A 19 17.87 12.06 -9.78
C LEU A 19 17.73 11.05 -10.92
N GLN A 20 18.25 9.83 -10.71
CA GLN A 20 18.07 8.71 -11.65
C GLN A 20 16.75 7.95 -11.41
N ARG A 21 16.14 8.16 -10.24
CA ARG A 21 14.87 7.58 -9.82
C ARG A 21 14.08 8.61 -9.04
N SER A 22 12.76 8.51 -9.09
CA SER A 22 11.88 9.38 -8.31
C SER A 22 12.09 9.17 -6.81
N ILE A 23 12.17 10.25 -6.04
CA ILE A 23 12.35 10.21 -4.58
C ILE A 23 10.98 10.23 -3.89
N TYR A 24 10.85 9.42 -2.83
CA TYR A 24 9.67 9.40 -1.97
C TYR A 24 9.34 10.80 -1.40
N GLY A 25 8.06 11.15 -1.36
CA GLY A 25 7.59 12.48 -0.93
C GLY A 25 7.41 13.49 -2.07
N LEU A 26 7.97 13.24 -3.26
CA LEU A 26 7.64 14.04 -4.44
C LEU A 26 6.30 13.59 -5.06
N ARG A 27 5.42 14.53 -5.42
CA ARG A 27 4.14 14.22 -6.11
C ARG A 27 4.34 13.41 -7.39
N GLN A 28 5.42 13.66 -8.11
CA GLN A 28 5.79 12.94 -9.34
C GLN A 28 6.17 11.48 -9.07
N ALA A 29 6.78 11.19 -7.92
CA ALA A 29 7.18 9.84 -7.56
C ALA A 29 5.97 8.93 -7.38
N PHE A 30 4.95 9.41 -6.66
CA PHE A 30 3.70 8.67 -6.46
C PHE A 30 3.00 8.35 -7.78
N ARG A 31 2.88 9.34 -8.68
CA ARG A 31 2.26 9.14 -10.00
C ARG A 31 3.03 8.12 -10.85
N SER A 32 4.36 8.20 -10.86
CA SER A 32 5.21 7.27 -11.61
C SER A 32 5.09 5.85 -11.06
N TRP A 33 5.07 5.71 -9.72
CA TRP A 33 4.91 4.44 -9.06
C TRP A 33 3.53 3.82 -9.34
N ASN A 34 2.45 4.59 -9.21
CA ASN A 34 1.09 4.11 -9.48
C ASN A 34 0.90 3.70 -10.95
N THR A 35 1.49 4.46 -11.87
CA THR A 35 1.46 4.12 -13.31
C THR A 35 2.19 2.81 -13.58
N ARG A 36 3.39 2.65 -13.01
CA ARG A 36 4.14 1.39 -13.11
C ARG A 36 3.39 0.21 -12.49
N PHE A 37 2.73 0.42 -11.35
CA PHE A 37 1.93 -0.62 -10.71
C PHE A 37 0.74 -1.03 -11.57
N ASP A 38 -0.03 -0.07 -12.11
CA ASP A 38 -1.18 -0.33 -12.99
C ASP A 38 -0.78 -1.15 -14.22
N GLU A 39 0.32 -0.76 -14.89
CA GLU A 39 0.85 -1.47 -16.06
C GLU A 39 1.18 -2.93 -15.73
N VAL A 40 1.91 -3.14 -14.63
CA VAL A 40 2.35 -4.48 -14.20
C VAL A 40 1.15 -5.34 -13.82
N ILE A 41 0.25 -4.85 -12.97
CA ILE A 41 -0.86 -5.66 -12.44
C ILE A 41 -1.84 -6.06 -13.54
N ARG A 42 -2.11 -5.16 -14.50
CA ARG A 42 -2.94 -5.46 -15.68
C ARG A 42 -2.30 -6.48 -16.60
N GLY A 43 -0.96 -6.51 -16.68
CA GLY A 43 -0.20 -7.55 -17.38
C GLY A 43 -0.32 -8.94 -16.74
N TYR A 44 -0.93 -9.04 -15.56
CA TYR A 44 -1.23 -10.30 -14.87
C TYR A 44 -2.74 -10.54 -14.73
N ASP A 45 -3.51 -10.18 -15.76
CA ASP A 45 -4.95 -10.35 -15.93
C ASP A 45 -5.83 -9.75 -14.82
N PHE A 46 -5.31 -8.81 -14.04
CA PHE A 46 -6.18 -8.01 -13.19
C PHE A 46 -6.90 -6.95 -14.01
N ILE A 47 -8.20 -6.84 -13.77
CA ILE A 47 -9.06 -5.80 -14.31
C ILE A 47 -9.21 -4.73 -13.24
N LYS A 48 -8.87 -3.50 -13.60
CA LYS A 48 -9.07 -2.33 -12.74
C LYS A 48 -10.57 -2.06 -12.58
N ASN A 49 -11.00 -1.72 -11.38
CA ASN A 49 -12.38 -1.34 -11.12
C ASN A 49 -12.68 0.05 -11.70
N ASP A 50 -13.85 0.20 -12.33
CA ASP A 50 -14.25 1.44 -13.01
C ASP A 50 -14.63 2.57 -12.04
N TYR A 51 -15.11 2.23 -10.85
CA TYR A 51 -15.58 3.18 -9.84
C TYR A 51 -14.49 3.56 -8.84
N ASP A 52 -13.63 2.60 -8.48
CA ASP A 52 -12.50 2.82 -7.57
C ASP A 52 -11.17 2.36 -8.22
N PRO A 53 -10.38 3.30 -8.78
CA PRO A 53 -9.08 3.03 -9.39
C PRO A 53 -8.04 2.36 -8.48
N SER A 54 -8.28 2.27 -7.17
CA SER A 54 -7.41 1.57 -6.22
C SER A 54 -7.70 0.07 -6.13
N ILE A 55 -8.81 -0.39 -6.70
CA ILE A 55 -9.27 -1.78 -6.62
C ILE A 55 -9.04 -2.47 -7.97
N TYR A 56 -8.46 -3.66 -7.90
CA TYR A 56 -8.26 -4.56 -9.03
C TYR A 56 -8.89 -5.91 -8.75
N LYS A 57 -9.45 -6.55 -9.77
CA LYS A 57 -10.11 -7.86 -9.67
C LYS A 57 -9.51 -8.83 -10.68
N LYS A 58 -9.19 -10.05 -10.25
CA LYS A 58 -8.83 -11.17 -11.12
C LYS A 58 -9.81 -12.32 -10.88
N ILE A 59 -10.29 -12.93 -11.96
CA ILE A 59 -11.20 -14.07 -11.92
C ILE A 59 -10.58 -15.19 -12.74
N SER A 60 -10.56 -16.41 -12.19
CA SER A 60 -10.15 -17.63 -12.90
C SER A 60 -11.10 -18.76 -12.52
N GLY A 61 -12.05 -19.09 -13.40
CA GLY A 61 -13.13 -20.02 -13.08
C GLY A 61 -13.95 -19.55 -11.88
N SER A 62 -14.02 -20.38 -10.84
CA SER A 62 -14.68 -20.04 -9.56
C SER A 62 -13.80 -19.25 -8.59
N SER A 63 -12.51 -19.10 -8.88
CA SER A 63 -11.56 -18.40 -8.02
C SER A 63 -11.59 -16.90 -8.33
N VAL A 64 -11.68 -16.08 -7.28
CA VAL A 64 -11.70 -14.63 -7.35
C VAL A 64 -10.67 -14.04 -6.39
N ALA A 65 -9.93 -13.05 -6.86
CA ALA A 65 -9.04 -12.24 -6.07
C ALA A 65 -9.34 -10.75 -6.29
N TYR A 66 -9.34 -10.00 -5.19
CA TYR A 66 -9.39 -8.56 -5.13
C TYR A 66 -8.09 -8.04 -4.54
N LEU A 67 -7.47 -7.09 -5.22
CA LEU A 67 -6.31 -6.36 -4.75
C LEU A 67 -6.72 -4.91 -4.52
N VAL A 68 -6.52 -4.42 -3.30
CA VAL A 68 -6.76 -3.02 -2.94
C VAL A 68 -5.42 -2.36 -2.67
N LEU A 69 -5.13 -1.28 -3.39
CA LEU A 69 -3.88 -0.55 -3.35
C LEU A 69 -4.06 0.74 -2.54
N TYR A 70 -3.34 0.89 -1.43
CA TYR A 70 -3.29 2.16 -0.71
C TYR A 70 -1.87 2.65 -0.61
N VAL A 71 -1.51 3.65 -1.41
CA VAL A 71 -0.12 4.08 -1.55
C VAL A 71 0.76 2.85 -1.81
N ASP A 72 1.67 2.49 -0.92
CA ASP A 72 2.57 1.35 -1.01
C ASP A 72 2.06 0.08 -0.30
N ASP A 73 0.94 0.17 0.42
CA ASP A 73 0.27 -0.98 1.06
C ASP A 73 -0.67 -1.70 0.09
N ILE A 74 -0.66 -3.04 0.14
CA ILE A 74 -1.52 -3.90 -0.67
C ILE A 74 -2.34 -4.81 0.24
N LEU A 75 -3.68 -4.72 0.13
CA LEU A 75 -4.58 -5.73 0.68
C LEU A 75 -4.97 -6.71 -0.41
N LEU A 76 -4.76 -8.00 -0.15
CA LEU A 76 -5.16 -9.06 -1.06
C LEU A 76 -6.24 -9.93 -0.41
N ILE A 77 -7.39 -10.03 -1.08
CA ILE A 77 -8.58 -10.74 -0.61
C ILE A 77 -8.99 -11.75 -1.68
N GLY A 78 -9.36 -12.96 -1.32
CA GLY A 78 -9.86 -13.93 -2.27
C GLY A 78 -10.43 -15.18 -1.62
N ASN A 79 -11.02 -16.04 -2.44
CA ASN A 79 -11.64 -17.31 -2.00
C ASN A 79 -10.74 -18.54 -2.22
N ASP A 80 -9.58 -18.38 -2.85
CA ASP A 80 -8.66 -19.47 -3.18
C ASP A 80 -7.24 -19.13 -2.68
N VAL A 81 -6.82 -19.81 -1.61
CA VAL A 81 -5.52 -19.58 -0.96
C VAL A 81 -4.35 -19.84 -1.91
N LYS A 82 -4.48 -20.81 -2.83
CA LYS A 82 -3.41 -21.11 -3.78
C LYS A 82 -3.27 -19.96 -4.79
N MET A 83 -4.39 -19.49 -5.34
CA MET A 83 -4.39 -18.33 -6.24
C MET A 83 -3.77 -17.10 -5.55
N LEU A 84 -4.12 -16.85 -4.28
CA LEU A 84 -3.54 -15.75 -3.51
C LEU A 84 -2.02 -15.93 -3.33
N GLY A 85 -1.55 -17.14 -3.03
CA GLY A 85 -0.13 -17.46 -2.93
C GLY A 85 0.63 -17.20 -4.24
N ASP A 86 0.08 -17.64 -5.37
CA ASP A 86 0.65 -17.43 -6.70
C ASP A 86 0.73 -15.93 -7.05
N ILE A 87 -0.30 -15.16 -6.71
CA ILE A 87 -0.31 -13.69 -6.89
C ILE A 87 0.79 -13.04 -6.04
N LYS A 88 0.93 -13.39 -4.76
CA LYS A 88 1.96 -12.82 -3.88
C LYS A 88 3.38 -13.16 -4.35
N ALA A 89 3.61 -14.40 -4.74
CA ALA A 89 4.89 -14.85 -5.28
C ALA A 89 5.25 -14.05 -6.53
N TRP A 90 4.31 -13.93 -7.47
CA TRP A 90 4.50 -13.17 -8.69
C TRP A 90 4.75 -11.67 -8.40
N LEU A 91 3.95 -11.02 -7.55
CA LEU A 91 4.15 -9.62 -7.16
C LEU A 91 5.55 -9.38 -6.57
N SER A 92 6.05 -10.33 -5.77
CA SER A 92 7.38 -10.24 -5.17
C SER A 92 8.53 -10.33 -6.20
N THR A 93 8.26 -10.85 -7.40
CA THR A 93 9.22 -10.80 -8.52
C THR A 93 9.25 -9.42 -9.21
N GLN A 94 8.15 -8.66 -9.10
CA GLN A 94 7.99 -7.38 -9.78
C GLN A 94 8.37 -6.19 -8.88
N PHE A 95 8.13 -6.32 -7.58
CA PHE A 95 8.31 -5.25 -6.59
C PHE A 95 9.08 -5.75 -5.38
N SER A 96 9.95 -4.89 -4.85
CA SER A 96 10.55 -5.10 -3.54
C SER A 96 9.48 -4.88 -2.47
N MET A 97 8.89 -5.96 -1.97
CA MET A 97 7.82 -5.93 -0.98
C MET A 97 8.00 -7.01 0.08
N LYS A 98 7.24 -6.89 1.18
CA LYS A 98 7.24 -7.84 2.28
C LYS A 98 5.84 -8.42 2.46
N ASP A 99 5.73 -9.75 2.47
CA ASP A 99 4.47 -10.40 2.84
C ASP A 99 4.26 -10.25 4.36
N MET A 100 3.13 -9.67 4.72
CA MET A 100 2.72 -9.44 6.12
C MET A 100 1.81 -10.57 6.64
N SER A 101 1.75 -11.71 5.95
CA SER A 101 0.93 -12.88 6.26
C SER A 101 -0.58 -12.58 6.20
N GLU A 102 -1.39 -13.22 7.06
CA GLU A 102 -2.83 -12.91 7.11
C GLU A 102 -3.05 -11.47 7.58
N ALA A 103 -3.94 -10.76 6.88
CA ALA A 103 -4.20 -9.35 7.15
C ALA A 103 -4.78 -9.16 8.56
N SER A 104 -3.96 -8.60 9.45
CA SER A 104 -4.34 -8.26 10.82
C SER A 104 -4.44 -6.75 11.04
N TYR A 105 -3.84 -5.95 10.16
CA TYR A 105 -3.91 -4.49 10.16
C TYR A 105 -3.91 -3.95 8.73
N ILE A 106 -4.67 -2.87 8.52
CA ILE A 106 -4.59 -2.04 7.33
C ILE A 106 -4.92 -0.59 7.69
N LEU A 107 -4.09 0.38 7.29
CA LEU A 107 -4.32 1.81 7.53
C LEU A 107 -4.61 2.16 8.99
N GLY A 108 -3.94 1.48 9.93
CA GLY A 108 -4.16 1.67 11.37
C GLY A 108 -5.45 1.06 11.92
N ILE A 109 -6.24 0.36 11.10
CA ILE A 109 -7.39 -0.43 11.50
C ILE A 109 -6.94 -1.86 11.72
N ARG A 110 -7.20 -2.40 12.91
CA ARG A 110 -7.01 -3.82 13.20
C ARG A 110 -8.17 -4.60 12.60
N ILE A 111 -7.84 -5.64 11.84
CA ILE A 111 -8.79 -6.63 11.36
C ILE A 111 -8.73 -7.82 12.32
N TYR A 112 -9.90 -8.25 12.82
CA TYR A 112 -10.03 -9.51 13.54
C TYR A 112 -11.01 -10.41 12.80
N ARG A 113 -10.64 -11.68 12.68
CA ARG A 113 -11.45 -12.69 12.01
C ARG A 113 -11.60 -13.90 12.91
N ASP A 114 -12.84 -14.27 13.21
CA ASP A 114 -13.17 -15.52 13.88
C ASP A 114 -13.90 -16.41 12.89
N ILE A 115 -13.17 -17.38 12.35
CA ILE A 115 -13.68 -18.30 11.33
C ILE A 115 -14.78 -19.19 11.91
N SER A 116 -14.64 -19.63 13.16
CA SER A 116 -15.59 -20.53 13.82
C SER A 116 -16.96 -19.86 13.98
N ARG A 117 -16.95 -18.56 14.29
CA ARG A 117 -18.17 -17.74 14.44
C ARG A 117 -18.58 -17.03 13.16
N ARG A 118 -17.84 -17.20 12.06
CA ARG A 118 -18.01 -16.46 10.79
C ARG A 118 -18.07 -14.95 11.00
N MET A 119 -17.28 -14.45 11.95
CA MET A 119 -17.27 -13.05 12.34
C MET A 119 -16.03 -12.38 11.73
N LEU A 120 -16.25 -11.22 11.13
CA LEU A 120 -15.22 -10.29 10.73
C LEU A 120 -15.51 -8.98 11.44
N GLY A 121 -14.50 -8.39 12.06
CA GLY A 121 -14.66 -7.05 12.59
C GLY A 121 -13.40 -6.22 12.51
N LEU A 122 -13.63 -4.93 12.71
CA LEU A 122 -12.65 -3.88 12.55
C LEU A 122 -12.59 -3.10 13.86
N THR A 123 -11.39 -2.77 14.32
CA THR A 123 -11.22 -1.94 15.51
C THR A 123 -10.02 -1.01 15.37
N GLN A 124 -10.15 0.17 15.96
CA GLN A 124 -9.07 1.15 16.10
C GLN A 124 -8.74 1.37 17.59
N SER A 125 -8.99 0.40 18.46
CA SER A 125 -8.74 0.52 19.91
C SER A 125 -7.32 0.99 20.22
N LEU A 126 -6.30 0.47 19.53
CA LEU A 126 -4.91 0.91 19.69
C LEU A 126 -4.70 2.39 19.33
N TYR A 127 -5.42 2.92 18.35
CA TYR A 127 -5.35 4.35 18.04
C TYR A 127 -5.95 5.17 19.17
N ILE A 128 -7.11 4.76 19.68
CA ILE A 128 -7.77 5.41 20.82
C ILE A 128 -6.85 5.41 22.04
N GLU A 129 -6.28 4.25 22.39
CA GLU A 129 -5.31 4.11 23.49
C GLU A 129 -4.09 5.03 23.29
N LYS A 130 -3.53 5.12 22.08
CA LYS A 130 -2.42 6.03 21.77
C LYS A 130 -2.80 7.50 21.93
N VAL A 131 -4.01 7.89 21.54
CA VAL A 131 -4.52 9.26 21.71
C VAL A 131 -4.68 9.56 23.20
N LEU A 132 -5.33 8.68 23.97
CA LEU A 132 -5.49 8.84 25.42
C LEU A 132 -4.14 8.97 26.11
N LYS A 133 -3.16 8.13 25.76
CA LYS A 133 -1.79 8.22 26.26
C LYS A 133 -1.13 9.54 25.95
N ARG A 134 -1.22 9.99 24.70
CA ARG A 134 -0.62 11.26 24.23
C ARG A 134 -1.13 12.46 25.02
N PHE A 135 -2.42 12.48 25.37
CA PHE A 135 -3.05 13.57 26.11
C PHE A 135 -3.16 13.32 27.63
N LYS A 136 -2.55 12.24 28.14
CA LYS A 136 -2.58 11.85 29.57
C LYS A 136 -4.00 11.64 30.11
N MET A 137 -4.88 11.09 29.28
CA MET A 137 -6.29 10.79 29.58
C MET A 137 -6.55 9.31 29.82
N GLU A 138 -5.52 8.49 30.02
CA GLU A 138 -5.64 7.02 30.22
C GLU A 138 -6.52 6.64 31.43
N HIS A 139 -6.71 7.57 32.37
CA HIS A 139 -7.51 7.40 33.60
C HIS A 139 -8.60 8.47 33.75
N SER A 140 -8.89 9.25 32.71
CA SER A 140 -9.98 10.22 32.76
C SER A 140 -11.33 9.49 32.73
N LYS A 141 -12.23 9.90 33.63
CA LYS A 141 -13.61 9.41 33.69
C LYS A 141 -14.45 9.92 32.53
#